data_AF-A0A8T3LMM2-F1
#
_entry.id   AF-A0A8T3LMM2-F1
#
_cell.length_a   1.000
_cell.length_b   1.000
_cell.length_c   1.000
_cell.angle_alpha   90.00
_cell.angle_beta   90.00
_cell.angle_gamma   90.00
#
_symmetry.space_group_name_H-M   'P 1'
#
loop_
_entity.id
_entity.type
_entity.pdbx_description
1 polymer ?
#
loop_
_entity_poly.entity_id
_entity_poly.type
_entity_poly.pdbx_seq_one_letter_code
_entity_poly.pdbx_strand_id
1 'polypeptide(L)'
;MARAKNVDRSEARRRFREARAAEIAAARAAVEDGDDEGGGLDPVTGRPLAAAAETAPLEAEQPGRRGFRLPDFRADIAAVPTLFRTRKRLFVPFLLVLAGFLLTLAQNQGLFVDATSGPIVATITQLTLDPRSLLVFFLIGFLAPRASYIFGFLLGVFNALLLTILLAMSASGPNVNPADATTVMVNLSFQAVLMGTIMAAFAAWYRNFLRGSQERGRRARAEREAKQLAAKKAEARAAKRPARPAAP
;
A
#
# COMPACT_ATOMS: atom_id res chain seq x y z
N MET A 1 -33.51 10.05 -32.10
CA MET A 1 -32.20 10.77 -32.10
C MET A 1 -31.22 10.34 -30.98
N ALA A 2 -31.65 9.69 -29.88
CA ALA A 2 -30.75 9.28 -28.78
C ALA A 2 -29.74 8.14 -29.11
N ARG A 3 -29.90 7.46 -30.25
CA ARG A 3 -29.06 6.31 -30.64
C ARG A 3 -27.73 6.72 -31.30
N ALA A 4 -27.66 7.91 -31.92
CA ALA A 4 -26.47 8.39 -32.62
C ALA A 4 -25.33 8.77 -31.64
N LYS A 5 -25.66 9.37 -30.49
CA LYS A 5 -24.69 9.84 -29.49
C LYS A 5 -23.91 8.70 -28.80
N ASN A 6 -24.48 7.49 -28.75
CA ASN A 6 -23.82 6.32 -28.16
C ASN A 6 -22.83 5.63 -29.12
N VAL A 7 -23.03 5.76 -30.43
CA VAL A 7 -22.11 5.23 -31.43
C VAL A 7 -20.81 6.02 -31.42
N ASP A 8 -20.91 7.34 -31.33
CA ASP A 8 -19.75 8.25 -31.33
C ASP A 8 -18.78 7.99 -30.16
N ARG A 9 -19.32 7.80 -28.94
CA ARG A 9 -18.50 7.43 -27.76
C ARG A 9 -17.86 6.05 -27.89
N SER A 10 -18.54 5.12 -28.56
CA SER A 10 -18.02 3.77 -28.78
C SER A 10 -16.91 3.75 -29.84
N GLU A 11 -17.04 4.57 -30.88
CA GLU A 11 -16.01 4.74 -31.91
C GLU A 11 -14.79 5.47 -31.36
N ALA A 12 -14.96 6.52 -30.55
CA ALA A 12 -13.85 7.22 -29.90
C ALA A 12 -13.00 6.26 -29.04
N ARG A 13 -13.64 5.36 -28.29
CA ARG A 13 -12.96 4.31 -27.52
C ARG A 13 -12.31 3.23 -28.39
N ARG A 14 -12.80 3.01 -29.61
CA ARG A 14 -12.21 2.07 -30.57
C ARG A 14 -10.93 2.66 -31.16
N ARG A 15 -11.02 3.89 -31.67
CA ARG A 15 -9.89 4.64 -32.25
C ARG A 15 -8.75 4.84 -31.24
N PHE A 16 -9.06 5.14 -29.97
CA PHE A 16 -8.04 5.25 -28.93
C PHE A 16 -7.29 3.93 -28.67
N ARG A 17 -7.99 2.79 -28.75
CA ARG A 17 -7.37 1.47 -28.59
C ARG A 17 -6.54 1.06 -29.80
N GLU A 18 -7.02 1.36 -31.00
CA GLU A 18 -6.30 1.12 -32.26
C GLU A 18 -5.01 1.97 -32.33
N ALA A 19 -5.08 3.25 -31.98
CA ALA A 19 -3.91 4.13 -31.93
C ALA A 19 -2.84 3.64 -30.93
N ARG A 20 -3.26 3.25 -29.72
CA ARG A 20 -2.34 2.74 -28.69
C ARG A 20 -1.74 1.38 -29.07
N ALA A 21 -2.48 0.54 -29.79
CA ALA A 21 -1.97 -0.74 -30.29
C ALA A 21 -0.95 -0.53 -31.42
N ALA A 22 -1.18 0.44 -32.31
CA ALA A 22 -0.24 0.80 -33.36
C ALA A 22 1.06 1.39 -32.80
N GLU A 23 0.98 2.22 -31.76
CA GLU A 23 2.16 2.76 -31.07
C GLU A 23 3.02 1.66 -30.44
N ILE A 24 2.39 0.68 -29.78
CA ILE A 24 3.09 -0.47 -29.18
C ILE A 24 3.68 -1.38 -30.26
N ALA A 25 2.98 -1.58 -31.38
CA ALA A 25 3.47 -2.39 -32.50
C ALA A 25 4.67 -1.72 -33.20
N ALA A 26 4.62 -0.40 -33.39
CA ALA A 26 5.73 0.38 -33.95
C ALA A 26 6.97 0.37 -33.03
N ALA A 27 6.76 0.53 -31.71
CA ALA A 27 7.84 0.43 -30.74
C ALA A 27 8.47 -0.96 -30.70
N ARG A 28 7.69 -2.03 -30.96
CA ARG A 28 8.21 -3.40 -31.02
C ARG A 28 8.95 -3.69 -32.33
N ALA A 29 8.45 -3.20 -33.46
CA ALA A 29 9.13 -3.35 -34.76
C ALA A 29 10.48 -2.63 -34.80
N ALA A 30 10.59 -1.47 -34.14
CA ALA A 30 11.86 -0.74 -34.03
C ALA A 30 12.92 -1.44 -33.17
N VAL A 31 12.54 -2.42 -32.35
CA VAL A 31 13.46 -3.23 -31.51
C VAL A 31 13.88 -4.52 -32.22
N GLU A 32 13.12 -4.99 -33.22
CA GLU A 32 13.40 -6.24 -33.94
C GLU A 32 14.29 -6.05 -35.20
N ASP A 33 14.56 -4.81 -35.64
CA ASP A 33 15.35 -4.50 -36.86
C ASP A 33 16.77 -3.97 -36.58
N GLY A 34 17.23 -4.05 -35.33
CA GLY A 34 18.53 -3.52 -34.88
C GLY A 34 19.42 -4.60 -34.28
N ASP A 35 20.04 -5.42 -35.13
CA ASP A 35 21.19 -6.22 -34.76
C ASP A 35 22.49 -5.38 -34.88
N ASP A 36 23.37 -5.63 -33.91
CA ASP A 36 24.80 -5.29 -33.80
C ASP A 36 25.30 -4.08 -32.98
N GLU A 37 26.42 -4.37 -32.32
CA GLU A 37 27.10 -3.82 -31.16
C GLU A 37 27.17 -2.29 -30.93
N GLY A 38 26.99 -1.89 -29.66
CA GLY A 38 27.62 -0.68 -29.11
C GLY A 38 26.68 0.27 -28.36
N GLY A 39 26.65 0.16 -27.02
CA GLY A 39 26.31 1.26 -26.11
C GLY A 39 25.03 2.06 -26.43
N GLY A 40 23.88 1.39 -26.51
CA GLY A 40 22.62 2.03 -26.87
C GLY A 40 22.18 3.16 -25.92
N LEU A 41 21.66 4.24 -26.50
CA LEU A 41 20.86 5.25 -25.81
C LEU A 41 19.37 4.88 -25.93
N ASP A 42 18.56 5.18 -24.92
CA ASP A 42 17.10 5.01 -24.95
C ASP A 42 16.47 5.91 -26.06
N PRO A 43 15.75 5.37 -27.05
CA PRO A 43 15.21 6.15 -28.18
C PRO A 43 14.09 7.12 -27.78
N VAL A 44 13.56 7.04 -26.56
CA VAL A 44 12.56 8.00 -26.06
C VAL A 44 13.19 9.21 -25.35
N THR A 45 14.39 9.04 -24.78
CA THR A 45 14.99 10.05 -23.87
C THR A 45 16.47 10.39 -24.15
N GLY A 46 17.13 9.69 -25.06
CA GLY A 46 18.51 9.95 -25.48
C GLY A 46 19.57 9.70 -24.39
N ARG A 47 19.26 8.93 -23.33
CA ARG A 47 20.18 8.64 -22.22
C ARG A 47 20.85 7.26 -22.34
N PRO A 48 22.10 7.09 -21.85
CA PRO A 48 22.81 5.80 -21.89
C PRO A 48 22.04 4.72 -21.13
N LEU A 49 21.85 3.55 -21.77
CA LEU A 49 21.19 2.37 -21.19
C LEU A 49 21.83 1.92 -19.86
N ALA A 50 23.11 2.19 -19.65
CA ALA A 50 23.80 1.92 -18.38
C ALA A 50 23.26 2.76 -17.20
N ALA A 51 22.72 3.95 -17.46
CA ALA A 51 22.07 4.78 -16.44
C ALA A 51 20.58 4.44 -16.24
N ALA A 52 19.96 3.70 -17.17
CA ALA A 52 18.55 3.30 -17.09
C ALA A 52 18.33 2.10 -16.15
N ALA A 53 19.38 1.33 -15.84
CA ALA A 53 19.32 0.27 -14.83
C ALA A 53 19.11 0.82 -13.40
N GLU A 54 19.43 2.09 -13.15
CA GLU A 54 19.32 2.72 -11.82
C GLU A 54 18.00 3.48 -11.61
N THR A 55 17.20 3.63 -12.68
CA THR A 55 15.86 4.24 -12.63
C THR A 55 14.80 3.31 -13.19
N ALA A 56 14.87 2.01 -12.87
CA ALA A 56 13.69 1.17 -12.95
C ALA A 56 12.65 1.73 -11.95
N PRO A 57 11.45 2.16 -12.38
CA PRO A 57 10.40 2.48 -11.42
C PRO A 57 10.15 1.20 -10.61
N LEU A 58 10.35 1.30 -9.29
CA LEU A 58 10.12 0.26 -8.27
C LEU A 58 8.64 -0.18 -8.18
N GLU A 59 7.87 -0.01 -9.24
CA GLU A 59 6.42 -0.05 -9.26
C GLU A 59 5.91 -0.83 -10.49
N ALA A 60 6.47 -2.00 -10.71
CA ALA A 60 5.70 -3.09 -11.29
C ALA A 60 5.22 -3.97 -10.11
N GLU A 61 4.05 -3.66 -9.55
CA GLU A 61 3.25 -4.64 -8.80
C GLU A 61 2.99 -5.81 -9.76
N GLN A 62 3.91 -6.78 -9.83
CA GLN A 62 3.81 -7.90 -10.76
C GLN A 62 2.54 -8.69 -10.45
N PRO A 63 1.58 -8.76 -11.39
CA PRO A 63 0.36 -9.52 -11.23
C PRO A 63 0.66 -10.99 -11.56
N GLY A 64 1.44 -11.67 -10.74
CA GLY A 64 1.92 -13.02 -11.01
C GLY A 64 1.93 -13.89 -9.75
N ARG A 65 0.86 -14.68 -9.58
CA ARG A 65 0.74 -15.81 -8.62
C ARG A 65 0.99 -15.44 -7.14
N ARG A 66 -0.08 -15.01 -6.48
CA ARG A 66 -0.18 -14.86 -5.01
C ARG A 66 -0.20 -16.22 -4.31
N GLY A 67 0.93 -16.93 -4.31
CA GLY A 67 1.25 -17.92 -3.28
C GLY A 67 1.84 -17.23 -2.06
N PHE A 68 1.85 -17.90 -0.91
CA PHE A 68 2.60 -17.47 0.27
C PHE A 68 4.08 -17.35 -0.14
N ARG A 69 4.56 -16.13 -0.39
CA ARG A 69 5.99 -15.88 -0.58
C ARG A 69 6.60 -15.67 0.79
N LEU A 70 7.68 -16.40 1.07
CA LEU A 70 8.50 -16.15 2.25
C LEU A 70 8.97 -14.68 2.23
N PRO A 71 8.90 -13.95 3.36
CA PRO A 71 9.45 -12.60 3.44
C PRO A 71 10.94 -12.59 3.09
N ASP A 72 11.33 -11.74 2.14
CA ASP A 72 12.74 -11.52 1.82
C ASP A 72 13.29 -10.38 2.69
N PHE A 73 13.75 -10.76 3.89
CA PHE A 73 14.24 -9.82 4.90
C PHE A 73 15.38 -8.95 4.40
N ARG A 74 16.29 -9.50 3.57
CA ARG A 74 17.48 -8.79 3.10
C ARG A 74 17.09 -7.69 2.13
N ALA A 75 16.25 -8.04 1.15
CA ALA A 75 15.72 -7.06 0.21
C ALA A 75 14.90 -5.98 0.93
N ASP A 76 14.06 -6.38 1.89
CA ASP A 76 13.21 -5.47 2.64
C ASP A 76 14.02 -4.45 3.45
N ILE A 77 15.04 -4.89 4.20
CA ILE A 77 15.94 -3.98 4.95
C ILE A 77 16.64 -3.00 4.01
N ALA A 78 17.15 -3.47 2.87
CA ALA A 78 17.85 -2.63 1.90
C ALA A 78 16.96 -1.53 1.30
N ALA A 79 15.64 -1.74 1.22
CA ALA A 79 14.72 -0.75 0.66
C ALA A 79 14.16 0.25 1.67
N VAL A 80 14.29 0.02 2.98
CA VAL A 80 13.76 0.92 4.02
C VAL A 80 14.23 2.37 3.82
N PRO A 81 15.54 2.67 3.61
CA PRO A 81 16.00 4.04 3.47
C PRO A 81 15.40 4.75 2.25
N THR A 82 15.32 4.04 1.12
CA THR A 82 14.74 4.56 -0.13
C THR A 82 13.24 4.81 0.02
N LEU A 83 12.52 3.94 0.74
CA LEU A 83 11.08 4.10 1.02
C LEU A 83 10.80 5.33 1.88
N PHE A 84 11.59 5.59 2.92
CA PHE A 84 11.43 6.81 3.73
C PHE A 84 11.65 8.08 2.92
N ARG A 85 12.64 8.10 2.01
CA ARG A 85 12.91 9.28 1.17
C ARG A 85 11.82 9.53 0.12
N THR A 86 11.31 8.48 -0.50
CA THR A 86 10.35 8.60 -1.62
C THR A 86 8.91 8.74 -1.15
N ARG A 87 8.50 8.08 -0.06
CA ARG A 87 7.10 8.02 0.40
C ARG A 87 6.89 8.77 1.70
N LYS A 88 6.76 10.11 1.59
CA LYS A 88 6.51 11.01 2.74
C LYS A 88 5.31 10.62 3.60
N ARG A 89 4.31 9.92 3.04
CA ARG A 89 3.14 9.44 3.79
C ARG A 89 3.50 8.50 4.95
N LEU A 90 4.63 7.78 4.86
CA LEU A 90 5.10 6.89 5.92
C LEU A 90 5.41 7.62 7.23
N PHE A 91 5.65 8.94 7.19
CA PHE A 91 5.89 9.75 8.38
C PHE A 91 4.61 10.10 9.15
N VAL A 92 3.43 9.99 8.54
CA VAL A 92 2.14 10.31 9.19
C VAL A 92 1.98 9.59 10.55
N PRO A 93 2.12 8.25 10.64
CA PRO A 93 2.03 7.56 11.93
C PRO A 93 3.11 8.00 12.94
N PHE A 94 4.35 8.28 12.50
CA PHE A 94 5.39 8.80 13.40
C PHE A 94 5.02 10.18 13.96
N LEU A 95 4.48 11.06 13.12
CA LEU A 95 4.00 12.37 13.53
C LEU A 95 2.80 12.27 14.48
N LEU A 96 1.91 11.28 14.29
CA LEU A 96 0.80 11.03 15.21
C LEU A 96 1.28 10.59 16.59
N VAL A 97 2.24 9.66 16.67
CA VAL A 97 2.85 9.26 17.95
C VAL A 97 3.54 10.45 18.60
N LEU A 98 4.32 11.23 17.83
CA LEU A 98 5.01 12.41 18.34
C LEU A 98 4.02 13.48 18.85
N ALA A 99 2.92 13.71 18.13
CA ALA A 99 1.87 14.62 18.57
C ALA A 99 1.22 14.14 19.86
N GLY A 100 0.95 12.83 19.99
CA GLY A 100 0.47 12.22 21.23
C GLY A 100 1.43 12.47 22.39
N PHE A 101 2.73 12.24 22.19
CA PHE A 101 3.76 12.52 23.19
C PHE A 101 3.78 14.00 23.62
N LEU A 102 3.77 14.94 22.67
CA LEU A 102 3.77 16.37 22.98
C LEU A 102 2.49 16.81 23.71
N LEU A 103 1.34 16.26 23.33
CA LEU A 103 0.08 16.49 24.03
C LEU A 103 0.13 15.98 25.48
N THR A 104 0.73 14.81 25.72
CA THR A 104 0.92 14.29 27.08
C THR A 104 1.86 15.18 27.90
N LEU A 105 2.94 15.68 27.31
CA LEU A 105 3.82 16.65 27.97
C LEU A 105 3.07 17.94 28.34
N ALA A 106 2.30 18.48 27.41
CA ALA A 106 1.49 19.68 27.64
C ALA A 106 0.44 19.46 28.74
N GLN A 107 -0.19 18.28 28.77
CA GLN A 107 -1.13 17.91 29.82
C GLN A 107 -0.43 17.78 31.19
N ASN A 108 0.76 17.19 31.25
CA ASN A 108 1.56 17.10 32.49
C ASN A 108 2.00 18.48 33.02
N GLN A 109 2.11 19.49 32.14
CA GLN A 109 2.38 20.89 32.52
C GLN A 109 1.11 21.66 32.93
N GLY A 110 -0.06 21.02 32.91
CA GLY A 110 -1.32 21.66 33.27
C GLY A 110 -1.90 22.56 32.18
N LEU A 111 -1.55 22.38 30.90
CA LEU A 111 -2.13 23.17 29.81
C LEU A 111 -3.57 22.78 29.44
N PHE A 112 -4.04 21.61 29.90
CA PHE A 112 -5.36 21.05 29.53
C PHE A 112 -6.17 20.58 30.76
N VAL A 113 -6.27 21.40 31.79
CA VAL A 113 -6.95 21.04 33.07
C VAL A 113 -8.47 21.19 33.01
N ASP A 114 -8.99 21.89 32.00
CA ASP A 114 -10.43 22.14 31.90
C ASP A 114 -11.23 20.85 31.66
N ALA A 115 -12.44 20.80 32.23
CA ALA A 115 -13.33 19.63 32.21
C ALA A 115 -13.69 19.15 30.79
N THR A 116 -13.57 20.03 29.79
CA THR A 116 -13.85 19.71 28.38
C THR A 116 -12.61 19.24 27.63
N SER A 117 -11.46 19.92 27.77
CA SER A 117 -10.25 19.60 27.01
C SER A 117 -9.51 18.37 27.55
N GLY A 118 -9.50 18.19 28.88
CA GLY A 118 -8.76 17.11 29.53
C GLY A 118 -9.14 15.71 29.01
N PRO A 119 -10.43 15.32 29.01
CA PRO A 119 -10.85 14.01 28.51
C PRO A 119 -10.58 13.81 27.02
N ILE A 120 -10.70 14.86 26.20
CA ILE A 120 -10.44 14.79 24.76
C ILE A 120 -8.95 14.52 24.50
N VAL A 121 -8.07 15.28 25.14
CA VAL A 121 -6.62 15.09 25.02
C VAL A 121 -6.19 13.73 25.57
N ALA A 122 -6.74 13.30 26.70
CA ALA A 122 -6.50 11.96 27.25
C ALA A 122 -6.91 10.85 26.27
N THR A 123 -8.05 11.01 25.58
CA THR A 123 -8.51 10.05 24.56
C THR A 123 -7.57 10.03 23.35
N ILE A 124 -7.13 11.20 22.85
CA ILE A 124 -6.22 11.30 21.71
C ILE A 124 -4.85 10.68 22.05
N THR A 125 -4.31 10.99 23.22
CA THR A 125 -3.03 10.44 23.68
C THR A 125 -3.14 8.92 23.88
N GLN A 126 -4.25 8.42 24.42
CA GLN A 126 -4.51 6.98 24.52
C GLN A 126 -4.60 6.32 23.14
N LEU A 127 -5.18 6.97 22.13
CA LEU A 127 -5.29 6.45 20.77
C LEU A 127 -3.95 6.44 20.00
N THR A 128 -3.03 7.33 20.36
CA THR A 128 -1.82 7.59 19.57
C THR A 128 -0.55 7.06 20.20
N LEU A 129 -0.43 7.14 21.52
CA LEU A 129 0.78 6.84 22.28
C LEU A 129 0.69 5.49 23.01
N ASP A 130 -0.50 5.09 23.47
CA ASP A 130 -0.67 3.83 24.19
C ASP A 130 -0.44 2.63 23.23
N PRO A 131 0.52 1.74 23.52
CA PRO A 131 0.76 0.53 22.74
C PRO A 131 -0.50 -0.31 22.51
N ARG A 132 -1.47 -0.25 23.44
CA ARG A 132 -2.73 -0.99 23.40
C ARG A 132 -3.71 -0.50 22.34
N SER A 133 -3.57 0.72 21.84
CA SER A 133 -4.55 1.27 20.89
C SER A 133 -4.48 0.62 19.51
N LEU A 134 -3.35 -0.01 19.14
CA LEU A 134 -3.10 -0.70 17.85
C LEU A 134 -3.29 0.16 16.57
N LEU A 135 -4.02 1.28 16.64
CA LEU A 135 -4.49 2.08 15.49
C LEU A 135 -3.32 2.65 14.69
N VAL A 136 -2.35 3.28 15.37
CA VAL A 136 -1.21 3.90 14.69
C VAL A 136 -0.28 2.84 14.10
N PHE A 137 -0.10 1.72 14.79
CA PHE A 137 0.66 0.57 14.29
C PHE A 137 -0.01 -0.12 13.09
N PHE A 138 -1.33 -0.19 13.10
CA PHE A 138 -2.10 -0.67 11.96
C PHE A 138 -1.97 0.29 10.76
N LEU A 139 -2.03 1.60 11.02
CA LEU A 139 -1.94 2.63 9.99
C LEU A 139 -0.59 2.59 9.25
N ILE A 140 0.54 2.45 9.97
CA ILE A 140 1.86 2.33 9.32
C ILE A 140 1.93 1.09 8.43
N GLY A 141 1.40 -0.05 8.88
CA GLY A 141 1.41 -1.27 8.09
C GLY A 141 0.51 -1.20 6.86
N PHE A 142 -0.59 -0.47 6.95
CA PHE A 142 -1.48 -0.24 5.81
C PHE A 142 -0.85 0.66 4.75
N LEU A 143 -0.13 1.71 5.18
CA LEU A 143 0.55 2.64 4.27
C LEU A 143 1.82 2.04 3.64
N ALA A 144 2.49 1.12 4.32
CA ALA A 144 3.71 0.49 3.83
C ALA A 144 3.43 -0.42 2.62
N PRO A 145 4.07 -0.19 1.46
CA PRO A 145 3.88 -1.05 0.28
C PRO A 145 4.46 -2.44 0.46
N ARG A 146 5.63 -2.51 1.11
CA ARG A 146 6.44 -3.71 1.44
C ARG A 146 7.09 -3.49 2.81
N ALA A 147 7.68 -4.55 3.38
CA ALA A 147 8.40 -4.50 4.64
C ALA A 147 7.59 -3.92 5.83
N SER A 148 6.27 -4.09 5.85
CA SER A 148 5.40 -3.45 6.85
C SER A 148 5.76 -3.84 8.29
N TYR A 149 6.22 -5.07 8.51
CA TYR A 149 6.72 -5.54 9.81
C TYR A 149 7.93 -4.75 10.28
N ILE A 150 8.85 -4.35 9.39
CA ILE A 150 10.01 -3.51 9.73
C ILE A 150 9.56 -2.10 10.13
N PHE A 151 8.61 -1.52 9.38
CA PHE A 151 8.07 -0.21 9.73
C PHE A 151 7.29 -0.24 11.05
N GLY A 152 6.55 -1.31 11.31
CA GLY A 152 5.91 -1.56 12.61
C GLY A 152 6.90 -1.68 13.75
N PHE A 153 8.00 -2.42 13.54
CA PHE A 153 9.10 -2.52 14.49
C PHE A 153 9.73 -1.15 14.77
N LEU A 154 10.10 -0.39 13.72
CA LEU A 154 10.70 0.93 13.85
C LEU A 154 9.78 1.91 14.59
N LEU A 155 8.48 1.89 14.26
CA LEU A 155 7.49 2.71 14.96
C LEU A 155 7.32 2.26 16.42
N GLY A 156 7.37 0.95 16.69
CA GLY A 156 7.33 0.39 18.05
C GLY A 156 8.54 0.82 18.88
N VAL A 157 9.75 0.78 18.31
CA VAL A 157 10.98 1.27 18.96
C VAL A 157 10.89 2.78 19.21
N PHE A 158 10.42 3.54 18.23
CA PHE A 158 10.20 4.97 18.39
C PHE A 158 9.20 5.29 19.51
N ASN A 159 8.07 4.56 19.56
CA ASN A 159 7.09 4.71 20.64
C ASN A 159 7.66 4.33 22.00
N ALA A 160 8.39 3.21 22.08
CA ALA A 160 9.07 2.76 23.30
C ALA A 160 10.06 3.81 23.83
N LEU A 161 10.83 4.44 22.94
CA LEU A 161 11.74 5.53 23.29
C LEU A 161 10.97 6.71 23.91
N LEU A 162 9.91 7.17 23.26
CA LEU A 162 9.11 8.31 23.75
C LEU A 162 8.43 8.00 25.09
N LEU A 163 7.88 6.80 25.25
CA LEU A 163 7.32 6.34 26.53
C LEU A 163 8.37 6.27 27.62
N THR A 164 9.58 5.77 27.31
CA THR A 164 10.68 5.71 28.28
C THR A 164 11.06 7.11 28.75
N ILE A 165 11.17 8.08 27.84
CA ILE A 165 11.44 9.48 28.19
C ILE A 165 10.31 10.04 29.07
N LEU A 166 9.05 9.83 28.69
CA LEU A 166 7.89 10.31 29.43
C LEU A 166 7.84 9.74 30.86
N LEU A 167 8.05 8.43 31.01
CA LEU A 167 8.06 7.78 32.31
C LEU A 167 9.28 8.23 33.14
N ALA A 168 10.45 8.42 32.52
CA ALA A 168 11.64 8.88 33.24
C ALA A 168 11.43 10.29 33.82
N MET A 169 10.75 11.18 33.09
CA MET A 169 10.36 12.50 33.59
C MET A 169 9.32 12.44 34.70
N SER A 170 8.47 11.40 34.71
CA SER A 170 7.41 11.24 35.71
C SER A 170 7.88 10.48 36.97
N ALA A 171 8.96 9.70 36.85
CA ALA A 171 9.47 8.84 37.91
C ALA A 171 10.24 9.57 39.02
N SER A 172 10.47 10.88 38.90
CA SER A 172 11.11 11.72 39.93
C SER A 172 10.16 12.19 41.04
N GLY A 173 8.92 11.68 41.10
CA GLY A 173 7.96 12.01 42.15
C GLY A 173 8.27 11.31 43.49
N PRO A 174 7.94 11.93 44.64
CA PRO A 174 8.28 11.41 45.98
C PRO A 174 7.64 10.06 46.33
N ASN A 175 6.64 9.61 45.56
CA ASN A 175 5.89 8.37 45.80
C ASN A 175 6.16 7.29 44.74
N VAL A 176 7.17 7.46 43.88
CA VAL A 176 7.47 6.49 42.83
C VAL A 176 8.61 5.57 43.26
N ASN A 177 8.33 4.28 43.37
CA ASN A 177 9.37 3.27 43.55
C ASN A 177 10.15 3.08 42.24
N PRO A 178 11.47 3.31 42.20
CA PRO A 178 12.27 3.20 40.98
C PRO A 178 12.29 1.78 40.38
N ALA A 179 12.17 0.74 41.21
CA ALA A 179 12.13 -0.65 40.74
C ALA A 179 10.84 -0.95 39.95
N ASP A 180 9.71 -0.43 40.42
CA ASP A 180 8.41 -0.58 39.76
C ASP A 180 8.37 0.24 38.47
N ALA A 181 8.89 1.46 38.49
CA ALA A 181 8.98 2.32 37.30
C ALA A 181 9.80 1.65 36.18
N THR A 182 10.95 1.07 36.52
CA THR A 182 11.80 0.35 35.55
C THR A 182 11.07 -0.85 34.95
N THR A 183 10.37 -1.63 35.79
CA THR A 183 9.61 -2.80 35.34
C THR A 183 8.49 -2.41 34.36
N VAL A 184 7.75 -1.34 34.67
CA VAL A 184 6.70 -0.81 33.79
C VAL A 184 7.28 -0.28 32.48
N MET A 185 8.39 0.45 32.52
CA MET A 185 9.08 0.96 31.32
C MET A 185 9.49 -0.17 30.37
N VAL A 186 10.13 -1.22 30.91
CA VAL A 186 10.57 -2.38 30.11
C VAL A 186 9.38 -3.11 29.52
N ASN A 187 8.32 -3.33 30.32
CA ASN A 187 7.12 -4.03 29.86
C ASN A 187 6.42 -3.28 28.72
N LEU A 188 6.16 -1.98 28.90
CA LEU A 188 5.51 -1.15 27.88
C LEU A 188 6.36 -1.01 26.61
N SER A 189 7.69 -0.89 26.76
CA SER A 189 8.61 -0.83 25.63
C SER A 189 8.60 -2.13 24.82
N PHE A 190 8.68 -3.27 25.50
CA PHE A 190 8.59 -4.58 24.86
C PHE A 190 7.24 -4.75 24.16
N GLN A 191 6.14 -4.38 24.82
CA GLN A 191 4.81 -4.45 24.24
C GLN A 191 4.67 -3.55 23.01
N ALA A 192 5.21 -2.33 23.03
CA ALA A 192 5.18 -1.41 21.89
C ALA A 192 5.89 -1.99 20.66
N VAL A 193 7.08 -2.56 20.84
CA VAL A 193 7.86 -3.17 19.77
C VAL A 193 7.16 -4.42 19.22
N LEU A 194 6.70 -5.30 20.10
CA LEU A 194 6.04 -6.54 19.72
C LEU A 194 4.71 -6.28 18.99
N MET A 195 3.84 -5.46 19.59
CA MET A 195 2.54 -5.13 19.00
C MET A 195 2.70 -4.32 17.71
N GLY A 196 3.66 -3.38 17.67
CA GLY A 196 3.93 -2.60 16.48
C GLY A 196 4.30 -3.48 15.28
N THR A 197 5.19 -4.44 15.49
CA THR A 197 5.64 -5.39 14.47
C THR A 197 4.48 -6.26 13.96
N ILE A 198 3.73 -6.87 14.88
CA ILE A 198 2.62 -7.79 14.54
C ILE A 198 1.49 -7.05 13.84
N MET A 199 1.07 -5.89 14.36
CA MET A 199 -0.06 -5.15 13.80
C MET A 199 0.26 -4.58 12.43
N ALA A 200 1.48 -4.12 12.20
CA ALA A 200 1.86 -3.63 10.88
C ALA A 200 1.95 -4.77 9.85
N ALA A 201 2.42 -5.95 10.26
CA ALA A 201 2.38 -7.16 9.43
C ALA A 201 0.93 -7.54 9.08
N PHE A 202 0.05 -7.58 10.08
CA PHE A 202 -1.36 -7.88 9.91
C PHE A 202 -2.07 -6.88 8.98
N ALA A 203 -1.80 -5.58 9.13
CA ALA A 203 -2.39 -4.54 8.28
C ALA A 203 -2.02 -4.70 6.81
N ALA A 204 -0.76 -5.04 6.51
CA ALA A 204 -0.34 -5.29 5.13
C ALA A 204 -0.96 -6.58 4.57
N TRP A 205 -1.07 -7.63 5.37
CA TRP A 205 -1.80 -8.83 5.00
C TRP A 205 -3.27 -8.51 4.69
N TYR A 206 -3.95 -7.76 5.55
CA TYR A 206 -5.35 -7.36 5.38
C TYR A 206 -5.55 -6.51 4.12
N ARG A 207 -4.65 -5.53 3.86
CA ARG A 207 -4.64 -4.75 2.62
C ARG A 207 -4.56 -5.64 1.38
N ASN A 208 -3.63 -6.60 1.37
CA ASN A 208 -3.43 -7.51 0.25
C ASN A 208 -4.61 -8.48 0.08
N PHE A 209 -5.19 -8.92 1.20
CA PHE A 209 -6.41 -9.74 1.21
C PHE A 209 -7.59 -9.01 0.57
N LEU A 210 -7.84 -7.75 0.95
CA LEU A 210 -8.90 -6.92 0.37
C LEU A 210 -8.70 -6.68 -1.13
N ARG A 211 -7.47 -6.36 -1.56
CA ARG A 211 -7.15 -6.22 -2.99
C ARG A 211 -7.41 -7.54 -3.74
N GLY A 212 -7.03 -8.66 -3.13
CA GLY A 212 -7.25 -9.99 -3.69
C GLY A 212 -8.71 -10.41 -3.77
N SER A 213 -9.56 -10.04 -2.81
CA SER A 213 -11.01 -10.31 -2.89
C SER A 213 -11.68 -9.49 -3.99
N GLN A 214 -11.33 -8.21 -4.12
CA GLN A 214 -11.86 -7.33 -5.15
C GLN A 214 -11.45 -7.75 -6.57
N GLU A 215 -10.17 -8.09 -6.78
CA GLU A 215 -9.68 -8.56 -8.08
C GLU A 215 -10.36 -9.87 -8.52
N ARG A 216 -10.54 -10.82 -7.60
CA ARG A 216 -11.27 -12.07 -7.88
C ARG A 216 -12.71 -11.79 -8.28
N GLY A 217 -13.39 -10.90 -7.57
CA GLY A 217 -14.75 -10.46 -7.92
C GLY A 217 -14.83 -9.81 -9.31
N ARG A 218 -13.86 -8.95 -9.65
CA ARG A 218 -13.78 -8.32 -10.97
C ARG A 218 -13.54 -9.34 -12.09
N ARG A 219 -12.63 -10.29 -11.89
CA ARG A 219 -12.36 -11.38 -12.85
C ARG A 219 -13.59 -12.27 -13.06
N ALA A 220 -14.26 -12.68 -11.98
CA ALA A 220 -15.46 -13.49 -12.07
C ALA A 220 -16.61 -12.78 -12.81
N ARG A 221 -16.77 -11.47 -12.64
CA ARG A 221 -17.75 -10.68 -13.41
C ARG A 221 -17.38 -10.62 -14.90
N ALA A 222 -16.12 -10.34 -15.22
CA ALA A 222 -15.64 -10.30 -16.60
C ALA A 222 -15.81 -11.66 -17.32
N GLU A 223 -15.55 -12.77 -16.63
CA GLU A 223 -15.77 -14.12 -17.15
C GLU A 223 -17.26 -14.42 -17.40
N ARG A 224 -18.16 -13.98 -16.51
CA ARG A 224 -19.61 -14.12 -16.71
C ARG A 224 -20.08 -13.31 -17.91
N GLU A 225 -19.63 -12.07 -18.05
CA GLU A 225 -19.93 -11.23 -19.21
C GLU A 225 -19.40 -11.86 -20.51
N ALA A 226 -18.18 -12.39 -20.51
CA ALA A 226 -17.61 -13.08 -21.65
C ALA A 226 -18.43 -14.33 -22.05
N LYS A 227 -18.86 -15.14 -21.07
CA LYS A 227 -19.73 -16.29 -21.30
C LYS A 227 -21.10 -15.88 -21.87
N GLN A 228 -21.70 -14.81 -21.34
CA GLN A 228 -22.97 -14.30 -21.87
C GLN A 228 -22.83 -13.76 -23.30
N LEU A 229 -21.73 -13.08 -23.61
CA LEU A 229 -21.45 -12.61 -24.97
C LEU A 229 -21.19 -13.77 -25.93
N ALA A 230 -20.51 -14.83 -25.47
CA ALA A 230 -20.29 -16.04 -26.27
C ALA A 230 -21.62 -16.77 -26.55
N ALA A 231 -22.50 -16.90 -25.54
CA ALA A 231 -23.82 -17.49 -25.71
C ALA A 231 -24.68 -16.71 -26.71
N LYS A 232 -24.76 -15.38 -26.57
CA LYS A 232 -25.48 -14.52 -27.53
C LYS A 232 -24.96 -14.62 -28.96
N LYS A 233 -23.63 -14.73 -29.14
CA LYS A 233 -23.02 -14.95 -30.46
C LYS A 233 -23.37 -16.32 -31.04
N ALA A 234 -23.45 -17.35 -30.21
CA ALA A 234 -23.84 -18.70 -30.64
C ALA A 234 -25.31 -18.74 -31.09
N GLU A 235 -26.22 -18.13 -30.31
CA GLU A 235 -27.63 -17.98 -30.67
C GLU A 235 -27.82 -17.22 -31.99
N ALA A 236 -27.11 -16.09 -32.16
CA ALA A 236 -27.18 -15.31 -33.40
C ALA A 236 -26.66 -16.07 -34.62
N ARG A 237 -25.67 -16.97 -34.45
CA ARG A 237 -25.19 -17.86 -35.52
C ARG A 237 -26.19 -18.96 -35.84
N ALA A 238 -26.84 -19.55 -34.84
CA ALA A 238 -27.86 -20.57 -35.02
C ALA A 238 -29.08 -20.02 -35.78
N ALA A 239 -29.55 -18.82 -35.42
CA ALA A 239 -30.67 -18.16 -36.08
C ALA A 239 -30.39 -17.79 -37.56
N LYS A 240 -29.13 -17.57 -37.92
CA LYS A 240 -28.72 -17.24 -39.29
C LYS A 240 -28.50 -18.47 -40.19
N ARG A 241 -28.58 -19.69 -39.67
CA ARG A 241 -28.37 -20.91 -40.47
C ARG A 241 -29.67 -21.17 -41.26
N PRO A 242 -29.72 -20.91 -42.58
CA PRO A 242 -30.94 -21.15 -43.35
C PRO A 242 -31.29 -22.64 -43.28
N ALA A 243 -32.58 -22.94 -43.16
CA ALA A 243 -33.09 -24.30 -43.21
C ALA A 243 -32.59 -24.94 -44.51
N ARG A 244 -31.66 -25.90 -44.39
CA ARG A 244 -31.19 -26.68 -45.53
C ARG A 244 -32.44 -27.37 -46.11
N PRO A 245 -32.86 -27.07 -47.35
CA PRO A 245 -34.01 -27.75 -47.92
C PRO A 245 -33.70 -29.24 -47.95
N ALA A 246 -34.62 -30.05 -47.43
CA ALA A 246 -34.53 -31.49 -47.49
C ALA A 246 -34.45 -31.88 -48.96
N ALA A 247 -33.33 -32.52 -49.34
CA ALA A 247 -33.16 -33.01 -50.68
C ALA A 247 -34.12 -34.20 -50.91
N PRO A 248 -34.79 -34.27 -52.08
CA PRO A 248 -35.69 -35.35 -52.45
C PRO A 248 -34.97 -36.68 -52.69
#